data_AF-A0A1G0XR43-F1
#
_entry.id   AF-A0A1G0XR43-F1
#
_cell.length_a   1.000
_cell.length_b   1.000
_cell.length_c   1.000
_cell.angle_alpha   90.00
_cell.angle_beta   90.00
_cell.angle_gamma   90.00
#
_symmetry.space_group_name_H-M   'P 1'
#
loop_
_entity.id
_entity.type
_entity.pdbx_description
1 polymer ?
#
loop_
_entity_poly.entity_id
_entity_poly.type
_entity_poly.pdbx_seq_one_letter_code
_entity_poly.pdbx_strand_id
1 'polypeptide(L)'
;MKKLFLLLLAIGITCQLSAVDIKMLDGREFKDVTVLNKTPSGVDIQHAEGVAFLKFIEMSEDSQKQLGYSFKKELAHQKEVLDAQQQLAKKEQANKEKIAEYEKKLDLERKQNHLKNIKQKQDMLNIFMTGELFLSSDLSLIVVQGDKYLRLGGDDNLFSSEFIIPNCEVRRIEDVIQHGKTLIDSKLQEISQLEQKRTTVFEQMKLNEKTTTTTTKITGDIDAHATTTSQTRNTGAWAIIKGLNIKIQQLQQQTAELSDKLKGMEKTAWEFKVAREKLKKTKAGFISEMVEDSKFAWRERVWTERGGI
;
A
#
# COMPACT_ATOMS: atom_id res chain seq x y z
N MET A 1 -52.18 -30.09 14.50
CA MET A 1 -51.00 -30.84 14.98
C MET A 1 -51.31 -32.22 15.59
N LYS A 2 -52.54 -32.53 16.06
CA LYS A 2 -52.88 -33.86 16.63
C LYS A 2 -53.05 -35.01 15.61
N LYS A 3 -53.26 -34.70 14.32
CA LYS A 3 -53.43 -35.72 13.24
C LYS A 3 -52.11 -36.26 12.66
N LEU A 4 -50.98 -35.59 12.91
CA LEU A 4 -49.65 -36.03 12.46
C LEU A 4 -49.05 -37.09 13.40
N PHE A 5 -49.43 -37.06 14.68
CA PHE A 5 -48.94 -38.00 15.69
C PHE A 5 -49.61 -39.39 15.60
N LEU A 6 -50.83 -39.46 15.05
CA LEU A 6 -51.56 -40.73 14.86
C LEU A 6 -51.08 -41.53 13.64
N LEU A 7 -50.39 -40.88 12.68
CA LEU A 7 -49.82 -41.55 11.50
C LEU A 7 -48.44 -42.18 11.81
N LEU A 8 -47.68 -41.60 12.74
CA LEU A 8 -46.37 -42.12 13.15
C LEU A 8 -46.44 -43.36 14.07
N LEU A 9 -47.60 -43.60 14.71
CA LEU A 9 -47.80 -44.76 15.60
C LEU A 9 -48.17 -46.05 14.84
N ALA A 10 -48.61 -45.93 13.57
CA ALA A 10 -49.04 -47.07 12.75
C ALA A 10 -47.90 -47.72 11.93
N ILE A 11 -46.69 -47.14 11.95
CA ILE A 11 -45.47 -47.69 11.30
C ILE A 11 -44.63 -48.47 12.34
N GLY A 12 -45.24 -48.89 13.45
CA GLY A 12 -44.74 -49.94 14.33
C GLY A 12 -44.85 -51.31 13.65
N ILE A 13 -44.18 -51.43 12.49
CA ILE A 13 -44.07 -52.65 11.71
C ILE A 13 -43.36 -53.67 12.57
N THR A 14 -44.02 -54.80 12.74
CA THR A 14 -43.55 -56.08 13.24
C THR A 14 -42.12 -56.39 12.81
N CYS A 15 -41.13 -55.93 13.58
CA CYS A 15 -39.78 -56.45 13.50
C CYS A 15 -39.80 -57.77 14.28
N GLN A 16 -40.29 -58.84 13.63
CA GLN A 16 -40.10 -60.19 14.12
C GLN A 16 -38.61 -60.48 13.98
N LEU A 17 -37.83 -60.20 15.03
CA LEU A 17 -36.46 -60.67 15.17
C LEU A 17 -36.51 -62.19 15.36
N SER A 18 -36.70 -62.90 14.26
CA SER A 18 -36.42 -64.32 14.21
C SER A 18 -34.91 -64.45 14.09
N ALA A 19 -34.28 -65.07 15.07
CA ALA A 19 -32.91 -65.55 14.96
C ALA A 19 -32.86 -66.52 13.76
N VAL A 20 -32.02 -66.22 12.78
CA VAL A 20 -31.86 -67.04 11.56
C VAL A 20 -30.43 -67.56 11.53
N ASP A 21 -30.25 -68.83 11.18
CA ASP A 21 -28.94 -69.39 10.90
C ASP A 21 -28.60 -69.17 9.41
N ILE A 22 -27.44 -68.57 9.13
CA ILE A 22 -26.99 -68.28 7.77
C ILE A 22 -25.79 -69.16 7.44
N LYS A 23 -25.93 -69.96 6.37
CA LYS A 23 -24.84 -70.81 5.85
C LYS A 23 -24.18 -70.17 4.64
N MET A 24 -22.86 -70.08 4.68
CA MET A 24 -22.01 -69.58 3.61
C MET A 24 -21.51 -70.73 2.71
N LEU A 25 -21.15 -70.41 1.48
CA LEU A 25 -20.63 -71.37 0.50
C LEU A 25 -19.25 -71.93 0.88
N ASP A 26 -18.47 -71.19 1.68
CA ASP A 26 -17.16 -71.60 2.19
C ASP A 26 -17.22 -72.54 3.40
N GLY A 27 -18.43 -72.89 3.85
CA GLY A 27 -18.67 -73.76 5.01
C GLY A 27 -18.75 -73.01 6.34
N ARG A 28 -18.59 -71.67 6.38
CA ARG A 28 -18.88 -70.89 7.58
C ARG A 28 -20.38 -70.82 7.83
N GLU A 29 -20.76 -70.86 9.10
CA GLU A 29 -22.15 -70.78 9.55
C GLU A 29 -22.25 -69.73 10.66
N PHE A 30 -23.16 -68.77 10.47
CA PHE A 30 -23.47 -67.77 11.48
C PHE A 30 -24.78 -68.15 12.15
N LYS A 31 -24.72 -68.45 13.45
CA LYS A 31 -25.88 -68.89 14.24
C LYS A 31 -26.50 -67.75 15.01
N ASP A 32 -27.80 -67.86 15.22
CA ASP A 32 -28.60 -66.92 16.01
C ASP A 32 -28.46 -65.45 15.57
N VAL A 33 -28.34 -65.21 14.26
CA VAL A 33 -28.09 -63.85 13.78
C VAL A 33 -29.35 -63.02 13.69
N THR A 34 -29.19 -61.74 14.00
CA THR A 34 -30.23 -60.72 13.83
C THR A 34 -29.95 -59.93 12.55
N VAL A 35 -30.89 -59.90 11.62
CA VAL A 35 -30.79 -59.07 10.41
C VAL A 35 -31.07 -57.61 10.75
N LEU A 36 -30.08 -56.75 10.58
CA LEU A 36 -30.20 -55.31 10.82
C LEU A 36 -30.75 -54.58 9.61
N ASN A 37 -30.20 -54.86 8.43
CA ASN A 37 -30.55 -54.16 7.19
C ASN A 37 -30.38 -55.08 5.98
N LYS A 38 -31.22 -54.92 4.96
CA LYS A 38 -31.17 -55.72 3.72
C LYS A 38 -30.91 -54.79 2.53
N THR A 39 -29.84 -55.06 1.79
CA THR A 39 -29.54 -54.41 0.51
C THR A 39 -29.78 -55.40 -0.64
N PRO A 40 -29.83 -54.97 -1.90
CA PRO A 40 -29.94 -55.90 -3.04
C PRO A 40 -28.77 -56.92 -3.09
N SER A 41 -27.59 -56.51 -2.61
CA SER A 41 -26.33 -57.27 -2.72
C SER A 41 -26.04 -58.15 -1.51
N GLY A 42 -26.66 -57.88 -0.36
CA GLY A 42 -26.39 -58.58 0.87
C GLY A 42 -27.24 -58.14 2.06
N VAL A 43 -26.80 -58.54 3.24
CA VAL A 43 -27.49 -58.28 4.50
C VAL A 43 -26.48 -57.89 5.57
N ASP A 44 -26.79 -56.83 6.30
CA ASP A 44 -26.08 -56.49 7.53
C ASP A 44 -26.68 -57.35 8.66
N ILE A 45 -25.83 -58.16 9.29
CA ILE A 45 -26.23 -59.03 10.39
C ILE A 45 -25.49 -58.66 11.67
N GLN A 46 -26.16 -58.85 12.81
CA GLN A 46 -25.56 -58.84 14.12
C GLN A 46 -25.45 -60.28 14.62
N HIS A 47 -24.23 -60.69 14.96
CA HIS A 47 -23.90 -62.00 15.52
C HIS A 47 -23.03 -61.83 16.78
N ALA A 48 -22.65 -62.94 17.42
CA ALA A 48 -21.91 -62.92 18.69
C ALA A 48 -20.57 -62.14 18.64
N GLU A 49 -19.91 -62.05 17.48
CA GLU A 49 -18.62 -61.36 17.35
C GLU A 49 -18.75 -59.91 16.85
N GLY A 50 -19.96 -59.45 16.54
CA GLY A 50 -20.21 -58.07 16.09
C GLY A 50 -21.20 -57.96 14.93
N VAL A 51 -21.04 -56.88 14.16
CA VAL A 51 -21.84 -56.61 12.96
C VAL A 51 -21.01 -56.94 11.73
N ALA A 52 -21.57 -57.74 10.82
CA ALA A 52 -20.92 -58.15 9.58
C ALA A 52 -21.88 -57.96 8.39
N PHE A 53 -21.32 -57.53 7.25
CA PHE A 53 -22.05 -57.50 5.99
C PHE A 53 -21.78 -58.79 5.21
N LEU A 54 -22.84 -59.55 4.93
CA LEU A 54 -22.74 -60.80 4.17
C LEU A 54 -23.36 -60.62 2.79
N LYS A 55 -22.61 -60.93 1.73
CA LYS A 55 -23.11 -60.89 0.35
C LYS A 55 -23.97 -62.10 0.05
N PHE A 56 -25.09 -61.90 -0.63
CA PHE A 56 -25.98 -63.01 -1.00
C PHE A 56 -25.29 -64.04 -1.89
N ILE A 57 -24.39 -63.61 -2.79
CA ILE A 57 -23.64 -64.51 -3.67
C ILE A 57 -22.70 -65.48 -2.94
N GLU A 58 -22.34 -65.18 -1.69
CA GLU A 58 -21.46 -66.01 -0.85
C GLU A 58 -22.27 -66.92 0.08
N MET A 59 -23.60 -66.81 0.08
CA MET A 59 -24.52 -67.63 0.88
C MET A 59 -25.01 -68.86 0.11
N SER A 60 -25.41 -69.90 0.84
CA SER A 60 -26.16 -71.03 0.29
C SER A 60 -27.49 -70.60 -0.32
N GLU A 61 -27.99 -71.34 -1.32
CA GLU A 61 -29.27 -71.03 -1.98
C GLU A 61 -30.46 -70.99 -1.01
N ASP A 62 -30.46 -71.84 0.01
CA ASP A 62 -31.51 -71.89 1.03
C ASP A 62 -31.52 -70.60 1.86
N SER A 63 -30.36 -70.14 2.32
CA SER A 63 -30.22 -68.86 3.02
C SER A 63 -30.57 -67.66 2.13
N GLN A 64 -30.18 -67.69 0.85
CA GLN A 64 -30.55 -66.65 -0.13
C GLN A 64 -32.08 -66.53 -0.29
N LYS A 65 -32.79 -67.67 -0.44
CA LYS A 65 -34.25 -67.71 -0.56
C LYS A 65 -34.93 -67.23 0.73
N GLN A 66 -34.45 -67.69 1.89
CA GLN A 66 -34.99 -67.31 3.19
C GLN A 66 -34.88 -65.80 3.45
N LEU A 67 -33.78 -65.17 2.98
CA LEU A 67 -33.55 -63.75 3.16
C LEU A 67 -34.19 -62.86 2.07
N GLY A 68 -34.75 -63.47 1.02
CA GLY A 68 -35.49 -62.78 -0.05
C GLY A 68 -34.61 -62.23 -1.17
N TYR A 69 -33.46 -62.87 -1.44
CA TYR A 69 -32.57 -62.47 -2.52
C TYR A 69 -33.26 -62.55 -3.89
N SER A 70 -32.97 -61.57 -4.75
CA SER A 70 -33.44 -61.55 -6.14
C SER A 70 -32.32 -61.11 -7.06
N PHE A 71 -31.82 -62.04 -7.88
CA PHE A 71 -30.78 -61.77 -8.88
C PHE A 71 -31.12 -60.59 -9.80
N LYS A 72 -32.39 -60.45 -10.19
CA LYS A 72 -32.85 -59.32 -11.02
C LYS A 72 -32.70 -57.96 -10.31
N LYS A 73 -32.96 -57.91 -9.00
CA LYS A 73 -32.79 -56.68 -8.21
C LYS A 73 -31.32 -56.33 -8.02
N GLU A 74 -30.48 -57.34 -7.80
CA GLU A 74 -29.03 -57.16 -7.67
C GLU A 74 -28.41 -56.64 -8.97
N LEU A 75 -28.76 -57.23 -10.11
CA LEU A 75 -28.26 -56.79 -11.41
C LEU A 75 -28.68 -55.34 -11.74
N ALA A 76 -29.91 -54.96 -11.38
CA ALA A 76 -30.38 -53.59 -11.52
C ALA A 76 -29.60 -52.62 -10.63
N HIS A 77 -29.33 -53.00 -9.38
CA HIS A 77 -28.56 -52.19 -8.44
C HIS A 77 -27.10 -52.03 -8.87
N GLN A 78 -26.44 -53.10 -9.34
CA GLN A 78 -25.07 -53.01 -9.87
C GLN A 78 -24.98 -52.05 -11.07
N LYS A 79 -25.98 -52.08 -11.96
CA LYS A 79 -26.04 -51.14 -13.07
C LYS A 79 -26.19 -49.69 -12.59
N GLU A 80 -27.07 -49.45 -11.63
CA GLU A 80 -27.26 -48.12 -11.03
C GLU A 80 -25.98 -47.61 -10.35
N VAL A 81 -25.28 -48.47 -9.59
CA VAL A 81 -24.00 -48.13 -8.96
C VAL A 81 -22.93 -47.80 -10.00
N LEU A 82 -22.84 -48.59 -11.08
CA LEU A 82 -21.90 -48.34 -12.17
C LEU A 82 -22.20 -47.01 -12.88
N ASP A 83 -23.48 -46.76 -13.20
CA ASP A 83 -23.92 -45.51 -13.84
C ASP A 83 -23.64 -44.31 -12.92
N ALA A 84 -23.88 -44.43 -11.61
CA ALA A 84 -23.58 -43.40 -10.63
C ALA A 84 -22.07 -43.14 -10.51
N GLN A 85 -21.23 -44.18 -10.48
CA GLN A 85 -19.78 -44.05 -10.48
C GLN A 85 -19.26 -43.37 -11.75
N GLN A 86 -19.78 -43.73 -12.92
CA GLN A 86 -19.43 -43.07 -14.17
C GLN A 86 -19.84 -41.59 -14.19
N GLN A 87 -21.00 -41.25 -13.63
CA GLN A 87 -21.43 -39.86 -13.49
C GLN A 87 -20.54 -39.07 -12.52
N LEU A 88 -20.13 -39.67 -11.40
CA LEU A 88 -19.20 -39.06 -10.46
C LEU A 88 -17.85 -38.81 -11.11
N ALA A 89 -17.28 -39.81 -11.80
CA ALA A 89 -16.02 -39.66 -12.51
C ALA A 89 -16.07 -38.54 -13.58
N LYS A 90 -17.17 -38.43 -14.33
CA LYS A 90 -17.38 -37.32 -15.29
C LYS A 90 -17.45 -35.96 -14.60
N LYS A 91 -18.13 -35.86 -13.45
CA LYS A 91 -18.22 -34.62 -12.66
C LYS A 91 -16.86 -34.21 -12.10
N GLU A 92 -16.09 -35.17 -11.58
CA GLU A 92 -14.74 -34.92 -11.07
C GLU A 92 -13.80 -34.44 -12.18
N GLN A 93 -13.84 -35.07 -13.35
CA GLN A 93 -13.05 -34.66 -14.50
C GLN A 93 -13.41 -33.24 -14.95
N ALA A 94 -14.70 -32.93 -15.09
CA ALA A 94 -15.15 -31.59 -15.43
C ALA A 94 -14.76 -30.54 -14.37
N ASN A 95 -14.74 -30.92 -13.09
CA ASN A 95 -14.30 -30.02 -12.03
C ASN A 95 -12.78 -29.77 -12.07
N LYS A 96 -11.98 -30.80 -12.33
CA LYS A 96 -10.53 -30.67 -12.53
C LYS A 96 -10.20 -29.74 -13.70
N GLU A 97 -10.93 -29.86 -14.80
CA GLU A 97 -10.76 -28.98 -15.97
C GLU A 97 -11.11 -27.51 -15.64
N LYS A 98 -12.20 -27.28 -14.91
CA LYS A 98 -12.57 -25.92 -14.44
C LYS A 98 -11.53 -25.31 -13.50
N ILE A 99 -10.97 -26.11 -12.59
CA ILE A 99 -9.91 -25.65 -11.68
C ILE A 99 -8.65 -25.28 -12.48
N ALA A 100 -8.23 -26.13 -13.42
CA ALA A 100 -7.08 -25.86 -14.28
C ALA A 100 -7.28 -24.60 -15.17
N GLU A 101 -8.50 -24.36 -15.66
CA GLU A 101 -8.83 -23.14 -16.40
C GLU A 101 -8.77 -21.90 -15.50
N TYR A 102 -9.31 -21.98 -14.28
CA TYR A 102 -9.26 -20.90 -13.31
C TYR A 102 -7.82 -20.53 -12.91
N GLU A 103 -6.97 -21.53 -12.68
CA GLU A 103 -5.54 -21.34 -12.39
C GLU A 103 -4.81 -20.63 -13.53
N LYS A 104 -5.06 -21.02 -14.80
CA LYS A 104 -4.48 -20.34 -15.96
C LYS A 104 -4.92 -18.88 -16.06
N LYS A 105 -6.20 -18.59 -15.79
CA LYS A 105 -6.73 -17.22 -15.79
C LYS A 105 -6.07 -16.36 -14.70
N LEU A 106 -5.90 -16.93 -13.51
CA LEU A 106 -5.29 -16.25 -12.37
C LEU A 106 -3.79 -15.99 -12.59
N ASP A 107 -3.07 -16.91 -13.22
CA ASP A 107 -1.68 -16.69 -13.63
C ASP A 107 -1.54 -15.58 -14.69
N LEU A 108 -2.45 -15.55 -15.68
CA LEU A 108 -2.48 -14.49 -16.69
C LEU A 108 -2.73 -13.11 -16.05
N GLU A 109 -3.68 -13.02 -15.12
CA GLU A 109 -3.98 -11.79 -14.39
C GLU A 109 -2.79 -11.32 -13.54
N ARG A 110 -2.10 -12.24 -12.84
CA ARG A 110 -0.86 -11.92 -12.10
C ARG A 110 0.22 -11.36 -13.01
N LYS A 111 0.41 -11.96 -14.20
CA LYS A 111 1.38 -11.47 -15.21
C LYS A 111 1.01 -10.08 -15.73
N GLN A 112 -0.26 -9.83 -16.03
CA GLN A 112 -0.73 -8.52 -16.47
C GLN A 112 -0.52 -7.44 -15.40
N ASN A 113 -0.84 -7.74 -14.13
CA ASN A 113 -0.60 -6.84 -13.02
C ASN A 113 0.90 -6.56 -12.80
N HIS A 114 1.75 -7.59 -12.94
CA HIS A 114 3.20 -7.42 -12.87
C HIS A 114 3.73 -6.50 -13.98
N LEU A 115 3.28 -6.70 -15.23
CA LEU A 115 3.65 -5.85 -16.36
C LEU A 115 3.18 -4.40 -16.19
N LYS A 116 1.97 -4.20 -15.67
CA LYS A 116 1.45 -2.85 -15.35
C LYS A 116 2.33 -2.16 -14.31
N ASN A 117 2.72 -2.87 -13.25
CA ASN A 117 3.62 -2.35 -12.22
C ASN A 117 5.01 -2.02 -12.77
N ILE A 118 5.57 -2.85 -13.65
CA ILE A 118 6.86 -2.56 -14.32
C ILE A 118 6.73 -1.30 -15.18
N LYS A 119 5.66 -1.20 -15.99
CA LYS A 119 5.44 -0.04 -16.86
C LYS A 119 5.29 1.25 -16.04
N GLN A 120 4.53 1.22 -14.94
CA GLN A 120 4.40 2.36 -14.04
C GLN A 120 5.75 2.77 -13.44
N LYS A 121 6.59 1.82 -13.01
CA LYS A 121 7.95 2.10 -12.53
C LYS A 121 8.84 2.71 -13.62
N GLN A 122 8.76 2.22 -14.86
CA GLN A 122 9.48 2.78 -16.00
C GLN A 122 9.03 4.20 -16.31
N ASP A 123 7.72 4.47 -16.29
CA ASP A 123 7.16 5.81 -16.48
C ASP A 123 7.63 6.77 -15.38
N MET A 124 7.61 6.34 -14.11
CA MET A 124 8.16 7.14 -13.01
C MET A 124 9.65 7.41 -13.18
N LEU A 125 10.44 6.39 -13.57
CA LEU A 125 11.86 6.57 -13.82
C LEU A 125 12.10 7.53 -14.99
N ASN A 126 11.27 7.50 -16.03
CA ASN A 126 11.37 8.41 -17.15
C ASN A 126 11.08 9.85 -16.71
N ILE A 127 9.97 10.10 -15.99
CA ILE A 127 9.65 11.43 -15.43
C ILE A 127 10.78 11.93 -14.54
N PHE A 128 11.32 11.08 -13.66
CA PHE A 128 12.45 11.43 -12.81
C PHE A 128 13.69 11.86 -13.63
N MET A 129 13.97 11.15 -14.73
CA MET A 129 15.17 11.37 -15.54
C MET A 129 15.06 12.56 -16.48
N THR A 130 13.88 12.84 -17.03
CA THR A 130 13.67 13.88 -18.06
C THR A 130 12.90 15.09 -17.56
N GLY A 131 12.24 15.01 -16.41
CA GLY A 131 11.48 16.11 -15.85
C GLY A 131 12.35 17.28 -15.35
N GLU A 132 11.72 18.44 -15.29
CA GLU A 132 12.22 19.65 -14.64
C GLU A 132 11.95 19.56 -13.14
N LEU A 133 12.85 20.14 -12.33
CA LEU A 133 12.76 20.11 -10.88
C LEU A 133 12.06 21.38 -10.39
N PHE A 134 11.11 21.22 -9.48
CA PHE A 134 10.32 22.30 -8.90
C PHE A 134 10.22 22.11 -7.38
N LEU A 135 9.90 23.20 -6.68
CA LEU A 135 9.60 23.20 -5.26
C LEU A 135 8.14 23.63 -5.07
N SER A 136 7.39 22.87 -4.27
CA SER A 136 6.05 23.28 -3.83
C SER A 136 6.11 24.29 -2.69
N SER A 137 4.96 24.90 -2.40
CA SER A 137 4.79 25.85 -1.30
C SER A 137 5.10 25.27 0.08
N ASP A 138 4.93 23.95 0.26
CA ASP A 138 5.31 23.21 1.47
C ASP A 138 6.75 22.68 1.44
N LEU A 139 7.59 23.19 0.54
CA LEU A 139 9.01 22.85 0.39
C LEU A 139 9.29 21.40 -0.02
N SER A 140 8.29 20.65 -0.47
CA SER A 140 8.54 19.34 -1.07
C SER A 140 9.10 19.46 -2.49
N LEU A 141 10.00 18.55 -2.85
CA LEU A 141 10.62 18.53 -4.15
C LEU A 141 9.68 17.84 -5.15
N ILE A 142 9.40 18.46 -6.28
CA ILE A 142 8.52 17.92 -7.32
C ILE A 142 9.28 17.85 -8.64
N VAL A 143 9.29 16.71 -9.31
CA VAL A 143 9.78 16.58 -10.68
C VAL A 143 8.57 16.64 -11.62
N VAL A 144 8.51 17.58 -12.56
CA VAL A 144 7.41 17.72 -13.53
C VAL A 144 7.90 17.43 -14.95
N GLN A 145 7.15 16.64 -15.72
CA GLN A 145 7.37 16.40 -17.14
C GLN A 145 6.04 16.48 -17.90
N GLY A 146 5.80 17.61 -18.59
CA GLY A 146 4.52 17.84 -19.27
C GLY A 146 3.38 17.99 -18.27
N ASP A 147 2.36 17.14 -18.38
CA ASP A 147 1.19 17.05 -17.49
C ASP A 147 1.42 16.13 -16.28
N LYS A 148 2.58 15.47 -16.18
CA LYS A 148 2.90 14.51 -15.13
C LYS A 148 3.87 15.10 -14.12
N TYR A 149 3.77 14.67 -12.86
CA TYR A 149 4.77 15.00 -11.86
C TYR A 149 4.99 13.89 -10.83
N LEU A 150 6.12 13.98 -10.15
CA LEU A 150 6.59 13.09 -9.10
C LEU A 150 6.94 13.93 -7.88
N ARG A 151 6.23 13.73 -6.77
CA ARG A 151 6.58 14.31 -5.49
C ARG A 151 7.65 13.45 -4.82
N LEU A 152 8.73 14.07 -4.38
CA LEU A 152 9.86 13.45 -3.71
C LEU A 152 9.89 13.99 -2.28
N GLY A 153 9.46 13.16 -1.33
CA GLY A 153 9.42 13.51 0.09
C GLY A 153 8.01 13.44 0.68
N GLY A 154 7.85 12.47 1.58
CA GLY A 154 6.70 12.22 2.43
C GLY A 154 7.08 11.03 3.31
N ASP A 155 6.83 11.14 4.62
CA ASP A 155 7.25 10.12 5.58
C ASP A 155 6.72 8.74 5.14
N ASP A 156 7.64 7.77 5.08
CA ASP A 156 7.44 6.33 4.95
C ASP A 156 7.08 5.69 3.59
N ASN A 157 6.89 6.43 2.49
CA ASN A 157 6.80 5.81 1.16
C ASN A 157 7.45 6.65 0.06
N LEU A 158 8.65 6.22 -0.37
CA LEU A 158 9.54 6.94 -1.29
C LEU A 158 8.93 7.31 -2.66
N PHE A 159 7.77 6.76 -3.05
CA PHE A 159 7.13 7.02 -4.34
C PHE A 159 5.60 6.81 -4.26
N SER A 160 4.86 7.76 -3.70
CA SER A 160 3.39 7.79 -3.86
C SER A 160 3.03 8.54 -5.14
N SER A 161 2.57 7.81 -6.17
CA SER A 161 2.00 8.42 -7.38
C SER A 161 0.54 8.77 -7.13
N GLU A 162 0.24 9.88 -6.48
CA GLU A 162 -1.15 10.34 -6.43
C GLU A 162 -1.32 11.87 -6.40
N PHE A 163 -2.35 12.25 -7.17
CA PHE A 163 -3.09 13.51 -7.24
C PHE A 163 -2.42 14.75 -7.78
N ILE A 164 -2.98 15.23 -8.91
CA ILE A 164 -3.13 16.62 -9.35
C ILE A 164 -3.54 17.46 -8.13
N ILE A 165 -2.69 18.38 -7.68
CA ILE A 165 -3.08 19.44 -6.77
C ILE A 165 -3.57 20.58 -7.66
N PRO A 166 -4.89 20.72 -7.90
CA PRO A 166 -5.38 21.92 -8.56
C PRO A 166 -4.95 23.13 -7.71
N ASN A 167 -4.31 24.10 -8.36
CA ASN A 167 -3.82 25.36 -7.79
C ASN A 167 -2.48 25.34 -7.01
N CYS A 168 -1.63 24.33 -7.17
CA CYS A 168 -0.24 24.47 -6.69
C CYS A 168 0.53 25.39 -7.66
N GLU A 169 0.99 26.56 -7.19
CA GLU A 169 1.90 27.40 -7.96
C GLU A 169 3.27 26.73 -7.97
N VAL A 170 3.53 25.96 -9.02
CA VAL A 170 4.79 25.24 -9.20
C VAL A 170 5.82 26.21 -9.78
N ARG A 171 6.86 26.55 -9.01
CA ARG A 171 7.94 27.45 -9.46
C ARG A 171 9.24 26.67 -9.63
N ARG A 172 10.02 26.97 -10.68
CA ARG A 172 11.32 26.33 -10.88
C ARG A 172 12.18 26.59 -9.65
N ILE A 173 12.99 25.62 -9.27
CA ILE A 173 13.84 25.73 -8.07
C ILE A 173 14.76 26.94 -8.18
N GLU A 174 15.29 27.19 -9.37
CA GLU A 174 16.09 28.38 -9.66
C GLU A 174 15.32 29.67 -9.40
N ASP A 175 14.05 29.74 -9.78
CA ASP A 175 13.18 30.91 -9.56
C ASP A 175 12.86 31.09 -8.07
N VAL A 176 12.64 30.01 -7.33
CA VAL A 176 12.41 30.05 -5.87
C VAL A 176 13.67 30.50 -5.14
N ILE A 177 14.84 29.97 -5.52
CA ILE A 177 16.14 30.40 -4.97
C ILE A 177 16.37 31.87 -5.27
N GLN A 178 16.14 32.30 -6.51
CA GLN A 178 16.33 33.68 -6.92
C GLN A 178 15.37 34.63 -6.18
N HIS A 179 14.11 34.23 -6.02
CA HIS A 179 13.14 34.98 -5.22
C HIS A 179 13.53 35.05 -3.73
N GLY A 180 14.05 33.95 -3.17
CA GLY A 180 14.58 33.93 -1.82
C GLY A 180 15.75 34.91 -1.64
N LYS A 181 16.67 34.96 -2.62
CA LYS A 181 17.78 35.93 -2.64
C LYS A 181 17.28 37.36 -2.68
N THR A 182 16.36 37.69 -3.58
CA THR A 182 15.82 39.06 -3.66
C THR A 182 15.04 39.47 -2.41
N LEU A 183 14.35 38.54 -1.76
CA LEU A 183 13.67 38.81 -0.48
C LEU A 183 14.67 39.09 0.65
N ILE A 184 15.75 38.30 0.74
CA ILE A 184 16.84 38.53 1.69
C ILE A 184 17.49 39.90 1.45
N ASP A 185 17.81 40.23 0.20
CA ASP A 185 18.41 41.52 -0.16
C ASP A 185 17.50 42.69 0.21
N SER A 186 16.19 42.56 -0.04
CA SER A 186 15.19 43.56 0.35
C SER A 186 15.14 43.76 1.87
N LYS A 187 15.21 42.67 2.65
CA LYS A 187 15.24 42.73 4.12
C LYS A 187 16.52 43.36 4.65
N LEU A 188 17.67 43.07 4.03
CA LEU A 188 18.95 43.72 4.36
C LEU A 188 18.91 45.22 4.07
N GLN A 189 18.26 45.63 2.96
CA GLN A 189 18.06 47.04 2.64
C GLN A 189 17.15 47.73 3.67
N GLU A 190 16.06 47.09 4.10
CA GLU A 190 15.17 47.59 5.16
C GLU A 190 15.93 47.80 6.48
N ILE A 191 16.77 46.84 6.88
CA ILE A 191 17.64 46.94 8.07
C ILE A 191 18.57 48.16 7.94
N SER A 192 19.24 48.32 6.80
CA SER A 192 20.16 49.44 6.54
C SER A 192 19.46 50.81 6.68
N GLN A 193 18.24 50.94 6.14
CA GLN A 193 17.44 52.18 6.29
C GLN A 193 17.07 52.45 7.76
N LEU A 194 16.71 51.43 8.52
CA LEU A 194 16.39 51.57 9.95
C LEU A 194 17.62 51.96 10.78
N GLU A 195 18.80 51.45 10.45
CA GLU A 195 20.07 51.84 11.09
C GLU A 195 20.44 53.29 10.80
N GLN A 196 20.26 53.75 9.57
CA GLN A 196 20.43 55.15 9.20
C GLN A 196 19.47 56.05 10.01
N LYS A 197 18.18 55.68 10.06
CA LYS A 197 17.18 56.43 10.84
C LYS A 197 17.53 56.48 12.32
N ARG A 198 17.97 55.36 12.91
CA ARG A 198 18.42 55.29 14.32
C ARG A 198 19.58 56.26 14.56
N THR A 199 20.56 56.28 13.65
CA THR A 199 21.75 57.14 13.74
C THR A 199 21.35 58.62 13.68
N THR A 200 20.45 58.99 12.77
CA THR A 200 19.93 60.36 12.66
C THR A 200 19.21 60.81 13.94
N VAL A 201 18.34 59.96 14.51
CA VAL A 201 17.64 60.27 15.78
C VAL A 201 18.64 60.46 16.92
N PHE A 202 19.66 59.60 16.99
CA PHE A 202 20.71 59.69 18.02
C PHE A 202 21.53 60.97 17.92
N GLU A 203 21.93 61.38 16.71
CA GLU A 203 22.65 62.65 16.51
C GLU A 203 21.77 63.87 16.81
N GLN A 204 20.47 63.83 16.49
CA GLN A 204 19.52 64.87 16.91
C GLN A 204 19.38 64.95 18.44
N MET A 205 19.37 63.82 19.14
CA MET A 205 19.35 63.79 20.61
C MET A 205 20.60 64.44 21.20
N LYS A 206 21.79 64.10 20.70
CA LYS A 206 23.05 64.74 21.14
C LYS A 206 23.03 66.25 20.93
N LEU A 207 22.52 66.70 19.79
CA LEU A 207 22.42 68.13 19.49
C LEU A 207 21.47 68.83 20.47
N ASN A 208 20.33 68.22 20.77
CA ASN A 208 19.35 68.74 21.73
C ASN A 208 19.87 68.74 23.18
N GLU A 209 20.68 67.76 23.56
CA GLU A 209 21.33 67.72 24.88
C GLU A 209 22.36 68.85 25.02
N LYS A 210 23.15 69.09 23.96
CA LYS A 210 24.14 70.17 23.92
C LYS A 210 23.50 71.56 23.98
N THR A 211 22.39 71.79 23.27
CA THR A 211 21.67 73.06 23.32
C THR A 211 21.04 73.29 24.70
N THR A 212 20.42 72.27 25.30
CA THR A 212 19.85 72.36 26.66
C THR A 212 20.92 72.74 27.69
N THR A 213 22.10 72.09 27.64
CA THR A 213 23.22 72.38 28.56
C THR A 213 23.76 73.81 28.42
N THR A 214 23.74 74.35 27.19
CA THR A 214 24.21 75.71 26.91
C THR A 214 23.22 76.76 27.40
N THR A 215 21.91 76.53 27.22
CA THR A 215 20.86 77.43 27.73
C THR A 215 20.85 77.49 29.25
N THR A 216 20.98 76.35 29.95
CA THR A 216 21.02 76.32 31.43
C THR A 216 22.22 77.06 32.02
N LYS A 217 23.34 77.17 31.29
CA LYS A 217 24.50 77.98 31.70
C LYS A 217 24.30 79.49 31.54
N ILE A 218 23.41 79.90 30.63
CA ILE A 218 23.18 81.31 30.29
C ILE A 218 22.05 81.91 31.12
N THR A 219 21.01 81.12 31.45
CA THR A 219 19.88 81.54 32.29
C THR A 219 20.02 80.95 33.69
N GLY A 220 20.86 81.56 34.53
CA GLY A 220 20.82 81.30 35.96
C GLY A 220 19.45 81.69 36.51
N ASP A 221 18.72 80.71 37.07
CA ASP A 221 17.53 80.86 37.90
C ASP A 221 16.22 81.39 37.28
N ILE A 222 15.92 81.09 36.00
CA ILE A 222 14.55 81.31 35.48
C ILE A 222 13.96 80.00 34.94
N ASP A 223 12.90 79.56 35.62
CA ASP A 223 11.88 78.57 35.25
C ASP A 223 12.21 77.06 35.32
N ALA A 224 11.85 76.47 36.46
CA ALA A 224 11.67 75.03 36.66
C ALA A 224 10.64 74.36 35.71
N HIS A 225 9.89 75.14 34.91
CA HIS A 225 8.97 74.62 33.89
C HIS A 225 9.65 74.25 32.56
N ALA A 226 10.81 74.82 32.24
CA ALA A 226 11.53 74.48 31.00
C ALA A 226 12.22 73.10 31.07
N THR A 227 12.67 72.69 32.26
CA THR A 227 13.34 71.40 32.50
C THR A 227 12.41 70.20 32.31
N THR A 228 11.13 70.30 32.70
CA THR A 228 10.16 69.20 32.53
C THR A 228 9.86 68.92 31.05
N THR A 229 9.83 69.94 30.20
CA THR A 229 9.53 69.79 28.76
C THR A 229 10.68 69.11 28.01
N SER A 230 11.94 69.37 28.39
CA SER A 230 13.12 68.72 27.79
C SER A 230 13.23 67.24 28.19
N GLN A 231 12.94 66.91 29.46
CA GLN A 231 12.92 65.52 29.93
C GLN A 231 11.89 64.67 29.17
N THR A 232 10.66 65.16 28.99
CA THR A 232 9.60 64.44 28.28
C THR A 232 9.96 64.15 26.81
N ARG A 233 10.63 65.10 26.13
CA ARG A 233 11.12 64.92 24.75
C ARG A 233 12.21 63.84 24.65
N ASN A 234 13.14 63.81 25.61
CA ASN A 234 14.20 62.79 25.63
C ASN A 234 13.65 61.39 25.93
N THR A 235 12.66 61.25 26.80
CA THR A 235 11.96 59.96 27.02
C THR A 235 11.27 59.44 25.76
N GLY A 236 10.66 60.33 24.96
CA GLY A 236 10.04 59.96 23.68
C GLY A 236 11.06 59.43 22.66
N ALA A 237 12.22 60.08 22.53
CA ALA A 237 13.26 59.67 21.61
C ALA A 237 13.90 58.32 21.99
N TRP A 238 14.13 58.08 23.28
CA TRP A 238 14.60 56.77 23.78
C TRP A 238 13.60 55.64 23.51
N ALA A 239 12.30 55.89 23.66
CA ALA A 239 11.27 54.92 23.32
C ALA A 239 11.29 54.56 21.82
N ILE A 240 11.48 55.55 20.95
CA ILE A 240 11.63 55.34 19.49
C ILE A 240 12.87 54.51 19.18
N ILE A 241 14.04 54.83 19.76
CA ILE A 241 15.28 54.06 19.56
C ILE A 241 15.11 52.61 20.03
N LYS A 242 14.48 52.39 21.20
CA LYS A 242 14.21 51.05 21.71
C LYS A 242 13.30 50.27 20.77
N GLY A 243 12.24 50.89 20.25
CA GLY A 243 11.35 50.28 19.26
C GLY A 243 12.07 49.91 17.95
N LEU A 244 12.94 50.80 17.45
CA LEU A 244 13.76 50.53 16.26
C LEU A 244 14.73 49.36 16.48
N ASN A 245 15.40 49.28 17.63
CA ASN A 245 16.32 48.18 17.95
C ASN A 245 15.60 46.83 18.01
N ILE A 246 14.42 46.77 18.63
CA ILE A 246 13.60 45.54 18.67
C ILE A 246 13.23 45.11 17.24
N LYS A 247 12.81 46.06 16.40
CA LYS A 247 12.43 45.74 15.01
C LYS A 247 13.63 45.28 14.18
N ILE A 248 14.80 45.92 14.34
CA ILE A 248 16.05 45.50 13.69
C ILE A 248 16.43 44.07 14.12
N GLN A 249 16.37 43.75 15.42
CA GLN A 249 16.66 42.41 15.92
C GLN A 249 15.70 41.35 15.34
N GLN A 250 14.40 41.65 15.28
CA GLN A 250 13.41 40.75 14.66
C GLN A 250 13.71 40.50 13.18
N LEU A 251 14.05 41.54 12.42
CA LEU A 251 14.39 41.41 11.00
C LEU A 251 15.70 40.63 10.80
N GLN A 252 16.69 40.82 11.68
CA GLN A 252 17.95 40.05 11.65
C GLN A 252 17.70 38.56 11.90
N GLN A 253 16.85 38.22 12.88
CA GLN A 253 16.47 36.83 13.13
C GLN A 253 15.73 36.22 11.93
N GLN A 254 14.74 36.91 11.37
CA GLN A 254 14.02 36.44 10.19
C GLN A 254 14.95 36.23 8.98
N THR A 255 15.92 37.13 8.79
CA THR A 255 16.90 37.02 7.70
C THR A 255 17.82 35.82 7.91
N ALA A 256 18.24 35.56 9.14
CA ALA A 256 19.06 34.39 9.47
C ALA A 256 18.30 33.06 9.20
N GLU A 257 17.04 32.98 9.66
CA GLU A 257 16.19 31.80 9.41
C GLU A 257 15.96 31.55 7.91
N LEU A 258 15.73 32.60 7.13
CA LEU A 258 15.59 32.49 5.66
C LEU A 258 16.91 32.06 5.00
N SER A 259 18.06 32.60 5.46
CA SER A 259 19.38 32.23 4.93
C SER A 259 19.69 30.76 5.17
N ASP A 260 19.41 30.25 6.37
CA ASP A 260 19.67 28.83 6.69
C ASP A 260 18.75 27.90 5.91
N LYS A 261 17.46 28.26 5.74
CA LYS A 261 16.55 27.53 4.84
C LYS A 261 17.06 27.51 3.41
N LEU A 262 17.52 28.66 2.89
CA LEU A 262 18.05 28.76 1.53
C LEU A 262 19.29 27.88 1.33
N LYS A 263 20.22 27.85 2.30
CA LYS A 263 21.39 26.96 2.26
C LYS A 263 20.99 25.48 2.24
N GLY A 264 19.98 25.10 3.02
CA GLY A 264 19.42 23.76 3.01
C GLY A 264 18.89 23.39 1.61
N MET A 265 18.13 24.29 0.99
CA MET A 265 17.59 24.09 -0.36
C MET A 265 18.68 24.01 -1.44
N GLU A 266 19.69 24.88 -1.39
CA GLU A 266 20.84 24.84 -2.31
C GLU A 266 21.60 23.51 -2.21
N LYS A 267 21.78 22.99 -0.98
CA LYS A 267 22.41 21.68 -0.74
C LYS A 267 21.57 20.54 -1.33
N THR A 268 20.27 20.49 -1.06
CA THR A 268 19.37 19.44 -1.59
C THR A 268 19.31 19.47 -3.11
N ALA A 269 19.23 20.66 -3.72
CA ALA A 269 19.24 20.81 -5.17
C ALA A 269 20.55 20.28 -5.79
N TRP A 270 21.69 20.55 -5.14
CA TRP A 270 22.98 20.04 -5.57
C TRP A 270 23.08 18.51 -5.46
N GLU A 271 22.69 17.93 -4.32
CA GLU A 271 22.67 16.46 -4.11
C GLU A 271 21.80 15.77 -5.16
N PHE A 272 20.64 16.35 -5.47
CA PHE A 272 19.74 15.85 -6.51
C PHE A 272 20.39 15.88 -7.90
N LYS A 273 21.06 16.99 -8.25
CA LYS A 273 21.79 17.12 -9.52
C LYS A 273 22.88 16.07 -9.64
N VAL A 274 23.66 15.84 -8.57
CA VAL A 274 24.70 14.80 -8.53
C VAL A 274 24.10 13.40 -8.68
N ALA A 275 23.01 13.10 -7.97
CA ALA A 275 22.32 11.81 -8.06
C ALA A 275 21.78 11.56 -9.48
N ARG A 276 21.19 12.57 -10.12
CA ARG A 276 20.70 12.50 -11.50
C ARG A 276 21.83 12.22 -12.49
N GLU A 277 22.98 12.88 -12.35
CA GLU A 277 24.16 12.62 -13.21
C GLU A 277 24.76 11.23 -12.98
N LYS A 278 24.82 10.75 -11.73
CA LYS A 278 25.22 9.37 -11.45
C LYS A 278 24.28 8.38 -12.14
N LEU A 279 22.96 8.55 -11.99
CA LEU A 279 21.96 7.70 -12.62
C LEU A 279 22.01 7.73 -14.16
N LYS A 280 22.30 8.88 -14.79
CA LYS A 280 22.52 8.94 -16.24
C LYS A 280 23.68 8.04 -16.68
N LYS A 281 24.79 8.06 -15.94
CA LYS A 281 25.95 7.20 -16.19
C LYS A 281 25.62 5.72 -15.97
N THR A 282 24.91 5.39 -14.88
CA THR A 282 24.53 3.99 -14.60
C THR A 282 23.50 3.47 -15.58
N LYS A 283 22.52 4.29 -16.01
CA LYS A 283 21.53 3.91 -17.03
C LYS A 283 22.19 3.69 -18.39
N ALA A 284 23.20 4.47 -18.75
CA ALA A 284 24.00 4.21 -19.94
C ALA A 284 24.72 2.84 -19.84
N GLY A 285 25.28 2.50 -18.67
CA GLY A 285 25.87 1.18 -18.41
C GLY A 285 24.86 0.04 -18.44
N PHE A 286 23.74 0.17 -17.72
CA PHE A 286 22.70 -0.85 -17.60
C PHE A 286 21.94 -1.10 -18.91
N ILE A 287 21.69 -0.05 -19.70
CA ILE A 287 21.13 -0.21 -21.05
C ILE A 287 22.16 -0.88 -21.97
N SER A 288 23.46 -0.57 -21.85
CA SER A 288 24.51 -1.25 -22.61
C SER A 288 24.56 -2.74 -22.26
N GLU A 289 24.50 -3.09 -20.98
CA GLU A 289 24.55 -4.46 -20.46
C GLU A 289 23.28 -5.25 -20.86
N MET A 290 22.07 -4.69 -20.67
CA MET A 290 20.83 -5.31 -21.15
C MET A 290 20.80 -5.50 -22.67
N VAL A 291 21.35 -4.56 -23.45
CA VAL A 291 21.42 -4.68 -24.92
C VAL A 291 22.43 -5.76 -25.33
N GLU A 292 23.53 -5.94 -24.60
CA GLU A 292 24.46 -7.05 -24.83
C GLU A 292 23.85 -8.40 -24.43
N ASP A 293 23.20 -8.50 -23.28
CA ASP A 293 22.53 -9.72 -22.82
C ASP A 293 21.36 -10.13 -23.73
N SER A 294 20.58 -9.15 -24.21
CA SER A 294 19.49 -9.44 -25.16
C SER A 294 19.99 -9.76 -26.56
N LYS A 295 21.13 -9.20 -27.00
CA LYS A 295 21.84 -9.67 -28.21
C LYS A 295 22.39 -11.08 -28.02
N PHE A 296 22.90 -11.42 -26.83
CA PHE A 296 23.42 -12.74 -26.50
C PHE A 296 22.30 -13.79 -26.50
N ALA A 297 21.20 -13.53 -25.81
CA ALA A 297 20.01 -14.39 -25.77
C ALA A 297 19.36 -14.55 -27.15
N TRP A 298 19.37 -13.50 -27.99
CA TRP A 298 18.89 -13.59 -29.37
C TRP A 298 19.84 -14.44 -30.24
N ARG A 299 21.16 -14.30 -30.08
CA ARG A 299 22.15 -15.13 -30.79
C ARG A 299 22.06 -16.60 -30.41
N GLU A 300 21.92 -16.93 -29.13
CA GLU A 300 21.72 -18.32 -28.67
C GLU A 300 20.47 -18.94 -29.28
N ARG A 301 19.36 -18.18 -29.32
CA ARG A 301 18.09 -18.65 -29.90
C ARG A 301 18.19 -18.87 -31.40
N VAL A 302 18.82 -17.94 -32.13
CA VAL A 302 19.06 -18.09 -33.58
C VAL A 302 20.03 -19.25 -33.87
N TRP A 303 21.00 -19.51 -33.00
CA TRP A 303 21.96 -20.62 -33.15
C TRP A 303 21.31 -21.99 -32.89
N THR A 304 20.43 -22.09 -31.89
CA THR A 304 19.65 -23.31 -31.62
C THR A 304 18.59 -23.58 -32.70
N GLU A 305 17.92 -22.55 -33.23
CA GLU A 305 16.92 -22.70 -34.30
C GLU A 305 17.53 -23.05 -35.67
N ARG A 306 18.80 -22.72 -35.91
CA ARG A 306 19.50 -23.04 -37.17
C ARG A 306 20.24 -24.39 -37.15
N GLY A 307 20.07 -25.19 -36.09
CA GLY A 307 20.69 -26.51 -35.98
C GLY A 307 22.20 -26.42 -35.95
N GLY A 308 22.75 -25.85 -34.86
CA GLY A 308 24.19 -25.83 -34.60
C GLY A 308 24.84 -27.17 -34.95
N ILE A 309 25.77 -27.11 -35.91
CA ILE A 309 26.65 -28.22 -36.33
C ILE A 309 27.70 -28.46 -35.24
#